data_AF-A0A9E6ZKC8-F1
#
_entry.id   AF-A0A9E6ZKC8-F1
#
_cell.length_a   1.000
_cell.length_b   1.000
_cell.length_c   1.000
_cell.angle_alpha   90.00
_cell.angle_beta   90.00
_cell.angle_gamma   90.00
#
_symmetry.space_group_name_H-M   'P 1'
#
loop_
_entity.id
_entity.type
_entity.pdbx_description
1 polymer ?
#
loop_
_entity_poly.entity_id
_entity_poly.type
_entity_poly.pdbx_seq_one_letter_code
_entity_poly.pdbx_strand_id
1 'polypeptide(L)'
;MCATGFRGGLSVIAEHFEWSAGETVTLSSRDESTKTAGLFVVGPSVRHGNVILCFIYKFRQRFAVIAEELVNRLGIPLETSVTEYYRRNNMYLDDLTCCEVRCEC
;
A
#
# COMPACT_ATOMS: atom_id res chain seq x y z
N MET A 1 0.24 -32.02 -8.15
CA MET A 1 0.75 -30.87 -7.37
C MET A 1 -0.06 -29.64 -7.78
N CYS A 2 -0.65 -28.89 -6.84
CA CYS A 2 -1.38 -27.66 -7.12
C CYS A 2 -0.56 -26.45 -6.66
N ALA A 3 -0.33 -25.50 -7.56
CA ALA A 3 0.43 -24.27 -7.33
C ALA A 3 -0.37 -23.06 -7.82
N THR A 4 -1.63 -22.95 -7.35
CA THR A 4 -2.61 -21.94 -7.81
C THR A 4 -2.63 -20.64 -6.99
N GLY A 5 -1.72 -20.50 -6.03
CA GLY A 5 -1.59 -19.28 -5.21
C GLY A 5 -2.50 -19.25 -3.98
N PHE A 6 -2.84 -18.04 -3.52
CA PHE A 6 -3.57 -17.80 -2.27
C PHE A 6 -4.70 -16.78 -2.46
N ARG A 7 -5.78 -16.95 -1.69
CA ARG A 7 -6.82 -15.93 -1.53
C ARG A 7 -6.51 -15.07 -0.31
N GLY A 8 -6.49 -13.75 -0.47
CA GLY A 8 -6.17 -12.80 0.60
C GLY A 8 -7.26 -12.66 1.67
N GLY A 9 -6.86 -12.22 2.86
CA GLY A 9 -7.76 -12.02 4.01
C GLY A 9 -8.79 -10.90 3.86
N LEU A 10 -8.62 -10.00 2.87
CA LEU A 10 -9.58 -8.93 2.58
C LEU A 10 -10.98 -9.45 2.23
N SER A 11 -11.08 -10.70 1.76
CA SER A 11 -12.35 -11.36 1.48
C SER A 11 -13.24 -11.56 2.72
N VAL A 12 -12.67 -11.52 3.92
CA VAL A 12 -13.42 -11.66 5.19
C VAL A 12 -14.21 -10.41 5.54
N ILE A 13 -13.72 -9.24 5.12
CA ILE A 13 -14.30 -7.91 5.35
C ILE A 13 -14.60 -7.23 4.01
N ALA A 14 -15.07 -8.03 3.04
CA ALA A 14 -15.23 -7.62 1.65
C ALA A 14 -16.19 -6.43 1.49
N GLU A 15 -17.17 -6.30 2.38
CA GLU A 15 -18.15 -5.21 2.43
C GLU A 15 -17.52 -3.84 2.68
N HIS A 16 -16.30 -3.79 3.21
CA HIS A 16 -15.57 -2.55 3.45
C HIS A 16 -14.71 -2.10 2.26
N PHE A 17 -14.74 -2.84 1.14
CA PHE A 17 -13.95 -2.52 -0.05
C PHE A 17 -14.80 -2.49 -1.31
N GLU A 18 -14.35 -1.68 -2.27
CA GLU A 18 -14.79 -1.78 -3.65
C GLU A 18 -13.87 -2.74 -4.40
N TRP A 19 -14.44 -3.74 -5.07
CA TRP A 19 -13.68 -4.77 -5.76
C TRP A 19 -13.68 -4.52 -7.27
N SER A 20 -12.47 -4.43 -7.84
CA SER A 20 -12.26 -4.36 -9.28
C SER A 20 -12.00 -5.77 -9.83
N ALA A 21 -12.74 -6.14 -10.88
CA ALA A 21 -12.68 -7.44 -11.53
C ALA A 21 -12.81 -8.67 -10.57
N GLY A 22 -13.36 -8.47 -9.36
CA GLY A 22 -13.56 -9.52 -8.36
C GLY A 22 -12.31 -10.02 -7.64
N GLU A 23 -11.12 -9.51 -7.97
CA GLU A 23 -9.85 -10.02 -7.43
C GLU A 23 -9.01 -8.97 -6.69
N THR A 24 -9.17 -7.69 -7.05
CA THR A 24 -8.39 -6.60 -6.46
C THR A 24 -9.31 -5.60 -5.78
N VAL A 25 -8.83 -5.00 -4.69
CA VAL A 25 -9.55 -3.91 -4.03
C VAL A 25 -9.08 -2.57 -4.59
N THR A 26 -10.01 -1.66 -4.80
CA THR A 26 -9.71 -0.27 -5.14
C THR A 26 -9.34 0.46 -3.85
N LEU A 27 -8.16 1.06 -3.82
CA LEU A 27 -7.63 1.83 -2.69
C LEU A 27 -7.30 3.25 -3.14
N SER A 28 -7.23 4.18 -2.19
CA SER A 28 -6.69 5.52 -2.40
C SER A 28 -5.18 5.47 -2.67
N SER A 29 -4.59 6.59 -3.10
CA SER A 29 -3.14 6.73 -3.27
C SER A 29 -2.34 6.54 -1.97
N ARG A 30 -3.00 6.51 -0.80
CA ARG A 30 -2.43 6.28 0.53
C ARG A 30 -2.87 4.94 1.14
N ASP A 31 -3.28 3.98 0.31
CA ASP A 31 -3.68 2.61 0.68
C ASP A 31 -4.94 2.51 1.56
N GLU A 32 -5.80 3.53 1.52
CA GLU A 32 -7.07 3.55 2.25
C GLU A 32 -8.20 2.95 1.42
N SER A 33 -9.17 2.31 2.08
CA SER A 33 -10.43 1.91 1.45
C SER A 33 -11.17 3.14 0.88
N THR A 34 -11.70 3.01 -0.33
CA THR A 34 -12.60 4.00 -0.94
C THR A 34 -14.01 4.01 -0.34
N LYS A 35 -14.37 2.96 0.41
CA LYS A 35 -15.72 2.75 0.96
C LYS A 35 -15.81 2.98 2.47
N THR A 36 -14.73 2.75 3.21
CA THR A 36 -14.68 2.90 4.67
C THR A 36 -13.51 3.78 5.07
N ALA A 37 -13.81 5.01 5.49
CA ALA A 37 -12.79 5.95 5.96
C ALA A 37 -12.08 5.42 7.22
N GLY A 38 -10.77 5.63 7.29
CA GLY A 38 -9.90 5.18 8.37
C GLY A 38 -9.47 3.70 8.27
N LEU A 39 -9.92 2.97 7.25
CA LEU A 39 -9.49 1.59 7.00
C LEU A 39 -8.37 1.56 5.96
N PHE A 40 -7.16 1.19 6.41
CA PHE A 40 -5.97 1.10 5.56
C PHE A 40 -5.57 -0.35 5.34
N VAL A 41 -5.00 -0.64 4.16
CA VAL A 41 -4.53 -1.97 3.79
C VAL A 41 -3.03 -1.97 3.60
N VAL A 42 -2.36 -2.94 4.21
CA VAL A 42 -0.92 -3.16 4.07
C VAL A 42 -0.61 -4.59 3.66
N GLY A 43 0.56 -4.78 3.05
CA GLY A 43 1.11 -6.10 2.75
C GLY A 43 1.03 -6.50 1.28
N PRO A 44 1.29 -7.79 0.97
CA PRO A 44 1.56 -8.25 -0.39
C PRO A 44 0.32 -8.27 -1.31
N SER A 45 -0.88 -8.09 -0.75
CA SER A 45 -2.14 -8.01 -1.51
C SER A 45 -2.42 -6.62 -2.07
N VAL A 46 -1.68 -5.58 -1.64
CA VAL A 46 -1.88 -4.20 -2.12
C VAL A 46 -1.39 -4.10 -3.56
N ARG A 47 -2.24 -3.52 -4.42
CA ARG A 47 -1.99 -3.32 -5.85
C ARG A 47 -2.40 -1.91 -6.24
N HIS A 48 -1.56 -1.26 -7.04
CA HIS A 48 -1.83 0.06 -7.63
C HIS A 48 -1.61 -0.01 -9.13
N GLY A 49 -2.69 -0.20 -9.89
CA GLY A 49 -2.57 -0.48 -11.33
C GLY A 49 -1.66 -1.68 -11.60
N ASN A 50 -0.55 -1.44 -12.32
CA ASN A 50 0.46 -2.47 -12.64
C ASN A 50 1.49 -2.70 -11.52
N VAL A 51 1.47 -1.90 -10.44
CA VAL A 51 2.40 -2.04 -9.32
C VAL A 51 1.91 -3.13 -8.38
N ILE A 52 2.58 -4.28 -8.44
CA ILE A 52 2.34 -5.42 -7.54
C ILE A 52 3.38 -5.39 -6.42
N LEU A 53 2.91 -5.24 -5.18
CA LEU A 53 3.74 -5.15 -3.98
C LEU A 53 3.98 -6.53 -3.32
N CYS A 54 4.11 -7.60 -4.09
CA CYS A 54 4.20 -8.97 -3.56
C CYS A 54 5.51 -9.30 -2.82
N PHE A 55 6.52 -8.45 -2.91
CA PHE A 55 7.79 -8.62 -2.21
C PHE A 55 7.87 -7.75 -0.95
N ILE A 56 8.47 -8.30 0.11
CA ILE A 56 8.63 -7.61 1.41
C ILE A 56 9.29 -6.24 1.24
N TYR A 57 10.33 -6.15 0.41
CA TYR A 57 11.03 -4.89 0.20
C TYR A 57 10.19 -3.83 -0.52
N LYS A 58 9.10 -4.21 -1.20
CA LYS A 58 8.16 -3.31 -1.88
C LYS A 58 7.04 -2.85 -0.94
N PHE A 59 6.25 -3.77 -0.38
CA PHE A 59 5.10 -3.36 0.45
C PHE A 59 5.53 -2.63 1.73
N ARG A 60 6.72 -2.94 2.28
CA ARG A 60 7.20 -2.24 3.49
C ARG A 60 7.47 -0.75 3.26
N GLN A 61 7.64 -0.31 2.02
CA GLN A 61 7.89 1.09 1.69
C GLN A 61 6.64 1.96 1.86
N ARG A 62 5.47 1.33 2.01
CA ARG A 62 4.18 1.98 2.18
C ARG A 62 3.82 2.27 3.64
N PHE A 63 4.49 1.64 4.60
CA PHE A 63 4.16 1.81 6.03
C PHE A 63 4.30 3.26 6.48
N ALA A 64 5.39 3.93 6.10
CA ALA A 64 5.61 5.32 6.47
C ALA A 64 4.63 6.29 5.78
N VAL A 65 4.16 5.94 4.58
CA VAL A 65 3.18 6.71 3.79
C VAL A 65 1.81 6.73 4.47
N ILE A 66 1.38 5.58 5.01
CA ILE A 66 0.16 5.46 5.81
C ILE A 66 0.34 6.15 7.17
N ALA A 67 1.50 5.99 7.82
CA ALA A 67 1.78 6.64 9.08
C ALA A 67 1.72 8.17 8.98
N GLU A 68 2.28 8.76 7.91
CA GLU A 68 2.16 10.19 7.61
C GLU A 68 0.69 10.62 7.48
N GLU A 69 -0.13 9.85 6.77
CA GLU A 69 -1.57 10.14 6.61
C GLU A 69 -2.31 10.12 7.96
N LEU A 70 -1.99 9.15 8.82
CA LEU A 70 -2.60 9.02 10.15
C LEU A 70 -2.25 10.21 11.06
N VAL A 71 -0.97 10.58 11.17
CA VAL A 71 -0.56 11.69 12.05
C VAL A 71 -1.14 13.02 11.58
N ASN A 72 -1.20 13.24 10.26
CA ASN A 72 -1.83 14.42 9.67
C ASN A 72 -3.32 14.51 10.03
N ARG A 73 -4.06 13.40 9.94
CA ARG A 73 -5.49 13.35 10.33
C ARG A 73 -5.71 13.55 11.82
N LEU A 74 -4.79 13.08 12.65
CA LEU A 74 -4.86 13.23 14.11
C LEU A 74 -4.36 14.61 14.59
N GLY A 75 -3.85 15.46 13.69
CA GLY A 75 -3.25 16.75 14.07
C GLY A 75 -1.97 16.61 14.89
N ILE A 76 -1.29 15.47 14.77
CA ILE A 76 -0.02 15.21 15.45
C ILE A 76 1.11 15.75 14.55
N PRO A 77 2.03 16.58 15.08
CA PRO A 77 3.16 17.07 14.32
C PRO A 77 4.00 15.91 13.75
N LEU A 78 4.29 15.98 12.45
CA LEU A 78 5.15 15.01 11.79
C LEU A 78 6.60 15.24 12.20
N GLU A 79 7.23 14.22 12.79
CA GLU A 79 8.65 14.24 13.11
C GLU A 79 9.49 14.05 11.85
N THR A 80 10.03 15.14 11.31
CA THR A 80 10.83 15.14 10.06
C THR A 80 11.99 14.16 10.12
N SER A 81 12.62 14.00 11.29
CA SER A 81 13.73 13.07 11.52
C SER A 81 13.35 11.61 11.22
N VAL A 82 12.12 11.22 11.55
CA VAL A 82 11.57 9.88 11.28
C VAL A 82 11.31 9.73 9.79
N THR A 83 10.64 10.69 9.16
CA THR A 83 10.32 10.61 7.73
C THR A 83 11.59 10.56 6.87
N GLU A 84 12.61 11.34 7.22
CA GLU A 84 13.93 11.29 6.58
C GLU A 84 14.62 9.93 6.77
N TYR A 85 14.53 9.32 7.95
CA TYR A 85 15.07 7.99 8.19
C TYR A 85 14.44 6.96 7.25
N TYR A 86 13.11 6.96 7.09
CA TYR A 86 12.44 6.04 6.18
C TYR A 86 12.78 6.31 4.71
N ARG A 87 12.92 7.57 4.30
CA ARG A 87 13.38 7.93 2.94
C ARG A 87 14.79 7.41 2.66
N ARG A 88 15.75 7.66 3.56
CA ARG A 88 17.15 7.23 3.41
C ARG A 88 17.30 5.71 3.34
N ASN A 89 16.37 4.96 3.93
CA ASN A 89 16.39 3.50 3.94
C ASN A 89 15.55 2.87 2.82
N ASN A 90 15.10 3.64 1.82
CA ASN A 90 14.21 3.17 0.74
C ASN A 90 12.93 2.52 1.29
N MET A 91 12.34 3.10 2.33
CA MET A 91 11.12 2.64 3.00
C MET A 91 10.01 3.69 3.02
N TYR A 92 10.07 4.62 2.06
CA TYR A 92 9.09 5.69 1.88
C TYR A 92 8.76 5.82 0.39
N LEU A 93 7.72 5.13 -0.06
CA LEU A 93 7.27 5.15 -1.45
C LEU A 93 5.96 5.93 -1.55
N ASP A 94 6.03 7.24 -1.59
CA ASP A 94 4.88 8.14 -1.76
C ASP A 94 4.47 8.34 -3.22
N ASP A 95 5.42 8.22 -4.15
CA ASP A 95 5.16 8.28 -5.59
C ASP A 95 5.16 6.88 -6.24
N LEU A 96 3.99 6.50 -6.76
CA LEU A 96 3.77 5.21 -7.42
C LEU A 96 3.96 5.28 -8.95
N THR A 97 4.22 6.47 -9.51
CA THR A 97 4.46 6.63 -10.95
C THR A 97 5.82 6.07 -11.40
N CYS A 98 6.78 5.97 -10.47
CA CYS A 98 8.16 5.55 -10.73
C CYS A 98 8.35 4.02 -10.82
N CYS A 99 7.31 3.21 -10.58
CA CYS A 99 7.47 1.75 -10.42
C CYS A 99 7.46 0.93 -11.71
N GLU A 100 7.60 1.56 -12.88
CA GLU A 100 7.97 0.84 -14.11
C GLU A 100 9.45 0.46 -14.01
N VAL A 101 9.74 -0.77 -13.58
CA VAL A 101 11.08 -1.36 -13.75
C VAL A 101 11.30 -1.54 -15.25
N ARG A 102 11.74 -0.48 -15.94
CA ARG A 102 12.30 -0.56 -17.28
C ARG A 102 13.77 -0.92 -17.09
N CYS A 103 14.10 -2.20 -17.23
CA CYS A 103 15.48 -2.58 -17.46
C CYS A 103 15.85 -2.08 -18.86
N GLU A 104 16.52 -0.95 -18.94
CA GLU A 104 17.29 -0.62 -20.15
C GLU A 104 18.51 -1.53 -20.16
N CYS A 105 18.57 -2.38 -21.19
CA CYS A 105 19.67 -3.29 -21.51
C CYS A 105 20.74 -2.59 -22.33
#